data_AF-A0A8J3R3K7-F1
#
_entry.id   AF-A0A8J3R3K7-F1
#
_cell.length_a   1.000
_cell.length_b   1.000
_cell.length_c   1.000
_cell.angle_alpha   90.00
_cell.angle_beta   90.00
_cell.angle_gamma   90.00
#
_symmetry.space_group_name_H-M   'P 1'
#
loop_
_entity.id
_entity.type
_entity.pdbx_description
1 polymer ?
#
loop_
_entity_poly.entity_id
_entity_poly.type
_entity_poly.pdbx_seq_one_letter_code
_entity_poly.pdbx_strand_id
1 'polypeptide(L)'
;MQFLAQIGLSDVDPVSAGVLSIFMCQNDPGLCDEWDANAGGNRAFVFGSDATDVVSVPDDGVCLLEETSAVDFVQVQTDDYLEARERWARDTGRSVLDVLGQVRGLPAWLQNDETPACSVCREPMSFVVQLEEGHNHQTAANFGDGGCDYGFRCTSCRRAAFLRQR
;
A
#
# COMPACT_ATOMS: atom_id res chain seq x y z
N MET A 1 -2.00 -16.36 -2.27
CA MET A 1 -1.55 -15.09 -1.68
C MET A 1 -0.23 -14.72 -2.33
N GLN A 2 -0.17 -13.56 -2.97
CA GLN A 2 1.00 -12.96 -3.58
C GLN A 2 1.46 -11.78 -2.71
N PHE A 3 2.77 -11.56 -2.62
CA PHE A 3 3.32 -10.33 -2.06
C PHE A 3 3.09 -9.17 -3.03
N LEU A 4 2.56 -8.04 -2.54
CA LEU A 4 2.32 -6.85 -3.35
C LEU A 4 3.33 -5.74 -3.06
N ALA A 5 3.50 -5.41 -1.78
CA ALA A 5 4.25 -4.23 -1.39
C ALA A 5 4.86 -4.37 0.02
N GLN A 6 5.96 -3.65 0.22
CA GLN A 6 6.55 -3.42 1.53
C GLN A 6 6.75 -1.91 1.72
N ILE A 7 6.26 -1.37 2.83
CA ILE A 7 6.30 0.05 3.14
C ILE A 7 7.13 0.24 4.41
N GLY A 8 8.14 1.11 4.36
CA GLY A 8 8.91 1.52 5.53
C GLY A 8 8.03 2.32 6.49
N LEU A 9 7.91 1.88 7.74
CA LEU A 9 7.10 2.61 8.72
C LEU A 9 7.71 3.94 9.12
N SER A 10 9.01 4.14 8.88
CA SER A 10 9.72 5.41 9.05
C SER A 10 9.24 6.47 8.05
N ASP A 11 8.82 6.06 6.85
CA ASP A 11 8.25 6.96 5.84
C ASP A 11 6.84 7.43 6.26
N VAL A 12 6.17 6.61 7.08
CA VAL A 12 4.84 6.86 7.65
C VAL A 12 4.91 7.66 8.94
N ASP A 13 5.97 7.52 9.73
CA ASP A 13 6.20 8.20 10.98
C ASP A 13 7.67 8.04 11.37
N PRO A 14 8.48 9.11 11.43
CA PRO A 14 9.93 9.00 11.63
C PRO A 14 10.35 8.27 12.91
N VAL A 15 9.48 8.21 13.94
CA VAL A 15 9.76 7.48 15.18
C VAL A 15 9.32 6.01 15.13
N SER A 16 8.60 5.60 14.08
CA SER A 16 8.17 4.24 13.87
C SER A 16 9.25 3.45 13.10
N ALA A 17 9.74 2.38 13.71
CA ALA A 17 10.68 1.45 13.08
C ALA A 17 9.97 0.16 12.63
N GLY A 18 10.38 -0.37 11.47
CA GLY A 18 9.86 -1.60 10.90
C GLY A 18 9.19 -1.40 9.54
N VAL A 19 8.45 -2.40 9.11
CA VAL A 19 7.84 -2.46 7.78
C VAL A 19 6.40 -2.98 7.84
N LEU A 20 5.56 -2.46 6.95
CA LEU A 20 4.26 -3.03 6.60
C LEU A 20 4.44 -3.88 5.35
N SER A 21 4.17 -5.18 5.43
CA SER A 21 4.16 -6.08 4.26
C SER A 21 2.73 -6.44 3.89
N ILE A 22 2.39 -6.28 2.61
CA ILE A 22 1.04 -6.43 2.07
C ILE A 22 0.99 -7.61 1.12
N PHE A 23 -0.07 -8.41 1.26
CA PHE A 23 -0.34 -9.59 0.47
C PHE A 23 -1.79 -9.59 0.02
N MET A 24 -2.00 -10.01 -1.22
CA MET A 24 -3.32 -10.08 -1.83
C MET A 24 -3.53 -11.46 -2.42
N CYS A 25 -4.78 -11.89 -2.46
CA CYS A 25 -5.17 -13.05 -3.21
C CYS A 25 -4.91 -12.86 -4.73
N GLN A 26 -4.56 -13.95 -5.42
CA GLN A 26 -4.35 -13.99 -6.88
C GLN A 26 -5.01 -15.26 -7.42
N ASN A 27 -6.21 -15.57 -6.95
CA ASN A 27 -6.86 -16.81 -7.33
C ASN A 27 -7.37 -16.67 -8.77
N ASP A 28 -6.82 -17.45 -9.69
CA ASP A 28 -7.29 -17.54 -11.07
C ASP A 28 -7.34 -19.03 -11.50
N PRO A 29 -8.53 -19.63 -11.72
CA PRO A 29 -9.86 -19.02 -11.59
C PRO A 29 -10.31 -18.89 -10.12
N GLY A 30 -10.99 -17.80 -9.78
CA GLY A 30 -11.64 -17.63 -8.48
C GLY A 30 -11.94 -16.17 -8.13
N LEU A 31 -12.75 -15.96 -7.09
CA LEU A 31 -12.92 -14.65 -6.45
C LEU A 31 -12.54 -14.80 -4.97
N CYS A 32 -11.75 -13.87 -4.48
CA CYS A 32 -11.46 -13.70 -3.06
C CYS A 32 -12.27 -12.51 -2.55
N ASP A 33 -12.73 -12.57 -1.30
CA ASP A 33 -13.48 -11.48 -0.63
C ASP A 33 -12.52 -10.31 -0.28
N GLU A 34 -11.93 -9.69 -1.29
CA GLU A 34 -10.87 -8.66 -1.19
C GLU A 34 -11.39 -7.30 -0.71
N TRP A 35 -12.71 -7.10 -0.77
CA TRP A 35 -13.39 -5.92 -0.25
C TRP A 35 -13.49 -5.90 1.28
N ASP A 36 -13.33 -7.04 1.97
CA ASP A 36 -13.34 -7.11 3.43
C ASP A 36 -11.92 -7.34 3.98
N ALA A 37 -11.43 -6.37 4.76
CA ALA A 37 -10.12 -6.41 5.39
C ALA A 37 -9.86 -7.65 6.27
N ASN A 38 -10.91 -8.36 6.69
CA ASN A 38 -10.85 -9.49 7.61
C ASN A 38 -11.29 -10.82 7.00
N ALA A 39 -11.85 -10.83 5.77
CA ALA A 39 -12.34 -12.06 5.14
C ALA A 39 -11.22 -12.96 4.59
N GLY A 40 -9.97 -12.47 4.60
CA GLY A 40 -8.79 -13.26 4.25
C GLY A 40 -8.43 -13.27 2.76
N GLY A 41 -9.19 -12.57 1.91
CA GLY A 41 -8.78 -12.26 0.53
C GLY A 41 -7.55 -11.33 0.48
N ASN A 42 -7.39 -10.51 1.52
CA ASN A 42 -6.30 -9.57 1.70
C ASN A 42 -5.63 -9.79 3.06
N ARG A 43 -4.31 -9.55 3.14
CA ARG A 43 -3.57 -9.68 4.39
C ARG A 43 -2.41 -8.71 4.47
N ALA A 44 -2.29 -8.04 5.62
CA ALA A 44 -1.13 -7.22 5.93
C ALA A 44 -0.49 -7.62 7.27
N PHE A 45 0.81 -7.43 7.36
CA PHE A 45 1.61 -7.71 8.55
C PHE A 45 2.51 -6.53 8.88
N VAL A 46 2.67 -6.27 10.18
CA VAL A 46 3.69 -5.35 10.68
C VAL A 46 4.83 -6.18 11.24
N PHE A 47 6.04 -5.93 10.73
CA PHE A 47 7.27 -6.46 11.28
C PHE A 47 8.06 -5.31 11.91
N GLY A 48 8.48 -5.49 13.16
CA GLY A 48 9.40 -4.54 13.80
C GLY A 48 10.79 -4.63 13.18
N SER A 49 11.62 -3.62 13.39
CA SER A 49 13.01 -3.62 12.90
C SER A 49 13.85 -4.73 13.53
N ASP A 50 13.44 -5.28 14.67
CA ASP A 50 14.02 -6.45 15.32
C ASP A 50 13.69 -7.78 14.62
N ALA A 51 12.71 -7.78 13.71
CA ALA A 51 12.27 -8.96 12.96
C ALA A 51 12.66 -8.90 11.48
N THR A 52 13.47 -7.93 11.06
CA THR A 52 13.87 -7.72 9.66
C THR A 52 15.36 -7.45 9.56
N ASP A 53 16.04 -8.19 8.69
CA ASP A 53 17.44 -7.97 8.34
C ASP A 53 17.54 -7.63 6.85
N VAL A 54 18.41 -6.66 6.51
CA VAL A 54 18.73 -6.36 5.12
C VAL A 54 19.64 -7.46 4.59
N VAL A 55 19.13 -8.21 3.60
CA VAL A 55 19.90 -9.28 2.97
C VAL A 55 20.85 -8.66 1.94
N SER A 56 22.12 -9.08 1.97
CA SER A 56 23.07 -8.74 0.91
C SER A 56 22.67 -9.43 -0.39
N VAL A 57 22.56 -8.66 -1.47
CA VAL A 57 22.27 -9.21 -2.80
C VAL A 57 23.44 -10.13 -3.21
N PRO A 58 23.20 -11.40 -3.55
CA PRO A 58 24.25 -12.29 -4.02
C PRO A 58 24.98 -11.75 -5.25
N ASP A 59 26.29 -12.00 -5.34
CA ASP A 59 27.11 -11.59 -6.49
C ASP A 59 26.86 -12.44 -7.75
N ASP A 60 26.23 -13.61 -7.59
CA ASP A 60 25.90 -14.56 -8.65
C ASP A 60 24.41 -14.95 -8.65
N GLY A 61 23.93 -15.45 -9.80
CA GLY A 61 22.52 -15.83 -9.99
C GLY A 61 21.60 -14.69 -10.44
N VAL A 62 20.30 -14.99 -10.53
CA VAL A 62 19.26 -14.02 -10.90
C VAL A 62 18.73 -13.38 -9.62
N CYS A 63 19.18 -12.16 -9.33
CA CYS A 63 18.80 -11.40 -8.14
C CYS A 63 17.88 -10.20 -8.43
N LEU A 64 17.57 -9.97 -9.71
CA LEU A 64 16.71 -8.90 -10.19
C LEU A 64 15.56 -9.50 -11.00
N LEU A 65 14.39 -8.87 -10.96
CA LEU A 65 13.26 -9.21 -11.81
C LEU A 65 13.53 -8.77 -13.25
N GLU A 66 12.97 -9.50 -14.23
CA GLU A 66 13.14 -9.20 -15.66
C GLU A 66 12.49 -7.86 -16.05
N GLU A 67 11.43 -7.46 -15.35
CA GLU A 67 10.78 -6.16 -15.50
C GLU A 67 10.71 -5.47 -14.12
N THR A 68 11.15 -4.22 -14.08
CA THR A 68 11.13 -3.39 -12.88
C THR A 68 10.53 -2.03 -13.20
N SER A 69 9.44 -1.68 -12.53
CA SER A 69 8.97 -0.30 -12.46
C SER A 69 9.55 0.34 -11.20
N ALA A 70 10.20 1.50 -11.35
CA ALA A 70 10.67 2.31 -10.24
C ALA A 70 9.67 3.45 -10.00
N VAL A 71 9.49 3.79 -8.73
CA VAL A 71 8.64 4.91 -8.30
C VAL A 71 9.46 5.88 -7.45
N ASP A 72 9.23 7.17 -7.65
CA ASP A 72 9.83 8.23 -6.85
C ASP A 72 8.82 8.73 -5.81
N PHE A 73 9.28 8.90 -4.57
CA PHE A 73 8.50 9.56 -3.52
C PHE A 73 8.63 11.07 -3.63
N VAL A 74 7.51 11.76 -3.83
CA VAL A 74 7.46 13.22 -3.85
C VAL A 74 6.65 13.72 -2.66
N GLN A 75 7.25 14.60 -1.85
CA GLN A 75 6.55 15.24 -0.75
C GLN A 75 5.75 16.45 -1.25
N VAL A 76 4.45 16.45 -0.98
CA VAL A 76 3.55 17.58 -1.23
C VAL A 76 2.93 18.00 0.11
N GLN A 77 2.91 19.31 0.38
CA GLN A 77 2.42 19.85 1.66
C GLN A 77 0.89 19.94 1.68
N THR A 78 0.23 18.80 1.80
CA THR A 78 -1.22 18.63 2.06
C THR A 78 -1.48 17.19 2.51
N ASP A 79 -2.53 16.97 3.29
CA ASP A 79 -3.00 15.62 3.66
C ASP A 79 -4.10 15.11 2.71
N ASP A 80 -4.59 15.96 1.78
CA ASP A 80 -5.56 15.58 0.77
C ASP A 80 -4.84 15.06 -0.48
N TYR A 81 -5.05 13.78 -0.78
CA TYR A 81 -4.41 13.10 -1.89
C TYR A 81 -4.81 13.62 -3.26
N LEU A 82 -6.08 13.96 -3.47
CA LEU A 82 -6.54 14.48 -4.76
C LEU A 82 -5.91 15.83 -5.03
N GLU A 83 -5.84 16.69 -4.01
CA GLU A 83 -5.12 17.96 -4.08
C GLU A 83 -3.62 17.74 -4.33
N ALA A 84 -2.99 16.77 -3.66
CA ALA A 84 -1.57 16.46 -3.83
C ALA A 84 -1.24 16.08 -5.28
N ARG A 85 -2.06 15.22 -5.90
CA ARG A 85 -1.91 14.83 -7.32
C ARG A 85 -2.04 16.01 -8.26
N GLU A 86 -3.04 16.87 -8.05
CA GLU A 86 -3.26 18.04 -8.89
C GLU A 86 -2.09 19.03 -8.81
N ARG A 87 -1.56 19.27 -7.60
CA ARG A 87 -0.37 20.11 -7.40
C ARG A 87 0.85 19.52 -8.09
N TRP A 88 1.11 18.23 -7.90
CA TRP A 88 2.21 17.53 -8.56
C TRP A 88 2.12 17.59 -10.10
N ALA A 89 0.93 17.35 -10.65
CA ALA A 89 0.70 17.42 -12.10
C ALA A 89 0.93 18.83 -12.65
N ARG A 90 0.48 19.86 -11.92
CA ARG A 90 0.70 21.26 -12.28
C ARG A 90 2.19 21.62 -12.28
N ASP A 91 2.92 21.18 -11.26
CA ASP A 91 4.33 21.54 -11.07
C ASP A 91 5.25 20.80 -12.07
N THR A 92 4.88 19.58 -12.45
CA THR A 92 5.68 18.73 -13.37
C THR A 92 5.22 18.79 -14.83
N GLY A 93 3.99 19.24 -15.09
CA GLY A 93 3.35 19.17 -16.41
C GLY A 93 2.93 17.76 -16.84
N ARG A 94 2.94 16.78 -15.91
CA ARG A 94 2.59 15.37 -16.17
C ARG A 94 1.13 15.06 -15.83
N SER A 95 0.65 13.89 -16.26
CA SER A 95 -0.72 13.43 -15.99
C SER A 95 -0.90 13.01 -14.54
N VAL A 96 -1.99 13.39 -13.87
CA VAL A 96 -2.33 12.92 -12.51
C VAL A 96 -2.42 11.39 -12.41
N LEU A 97 -2.61 10.70 -13.53
CA LEU A 97 -2.63 9.25 -13.60
C LEU A 97 -1.25 8.66 -13.29
N ASP A 98 -0.16 9.37 -13.59
CA ASP A 98 1.22 8.95 -13.29
C ASP A 98 1.50 8.80 -11.78
N VAL A 99 0.60 9.28 -10.91
CA VAL A 99 0.69 9.11 -9.46
C VAL A 99 0.08 7.77 -9.07
N LEU A 100 0.88 6.92 -8.42
CA LEU A 100 0.53 5.52 -8.12
C LEU A 100 0.04 5.30 -6.68
N GLY A 101 -0.34 6.36 -5.99
CA GLY A 101 -0.81 6.30 -4.60
C GLY A 101 -0.12 7.31 -3.67
N GLN A 102 -0.29 7.07 -2.37
CA GLN A 102 0.25 7.91 -1.30
C GLN A 102 0.70 7.09 -0.09
N VAL A 103 1.63 7.65 0.67
CA VAL A 103 2.02 7.19 2.00
C VAL A 103 1.74 8.33 2.99
N ARG A 104 1.03 8.02 4.08
CA ARG A 104 0.41 9.02 5.00
C ARG A 104 -0.66 9.87 4.32
N GLY A 105 -1.12 10.90 5.02
CA GLY A 105 -2.24 11.75 4.61
C GLY A 105 -3.58 11.15 5.05
N LEU A 106 -4.64 11.54 4.36
CA LEU A 106 -5.98 10.99 4.52
C LEU A 106 -6.27 10.03 3.36
N PRO A 107 -6.90 8.87 3.62
CA PRO A 107 -7.32 7.97 2.55
C PRO A 107 -8.32 8.68 1.63
N ALA A 108 -8.07 8.65 0.32
CA ALA A 108 -9.02 9.15 -0.66
C ALA A 108 -9.98 8.03 -1.06
N TRP A 109 -10.97 7.79 -0.20
CA TRP A 109 -11.98 6.75 -0.39
C TRP A 109 -12.68 6.87 -1.75
N LEU A 110 -12.80 5.75 -2.46
CA LEU A 110 -13.60 5.67 -3.69
C LEU A 110 -15.09 5.53 -3.39
N GLN A 111 -15.40 4.82 -2.29
CA GLN A 111 -16.76 4.57 -1.83
C GLN A 111 -17.02 5.25 -0.48
N ASN A 112 -17.30 4.47 0.56
CA ASN A 112 -17.52 4.98 1.92
C ASN A 112 -16.22 4.88 2.72
N ASP A 113 -16.18 5.58 3.86
CA ASP A 113 -15.12 5.35 4.84
C ASP A 113 -15.25 3.94 5.43
N GLU A 114 -14.23 3.11 5.20
CA GLU A 114 -14.14 1.75 5.69
C GLU A 114 -12.91 1.55 6.59
N THR A 115 -12.52 2.61 7.31
CA THR A 115 -11.42 2.57 8.28
C THR A 115 -11.57 1.36 9.21
N PRO A 116 -10.65 0.38 9.18
CA PRO A 116 -10.81 -0.84 9.94
C PRO A 116 -10.56 -0.61 11.43
N ALA A 117 -11.37 -1.26 12.27
CA ALA A 117 -11.09 -1.37 13.69
C ALA A 117 -10.03 -2.47 13.96
N CYS A 118 -9.15 -2.24 14.93
CA CYS A 118 -8.19 -3.25 15.34
C CYS A 118 -8.88 -4.52 15.87
N SER A 119 -8.46 -5.69 15.40
CA SER A 119 -8.99 -6.98 15.88
C SER A 119 -8.68 -7.27 17.37
N VAL A 120 -7.78 -6.51 18.00
CA VAL A 120 -7.40 -6.67 19.41
C VAL A 120 -8.01 -5.59 20.29
N CYS A 121 -7.65 -4.31 20.09
CA CYS A 121 -8.13 -3.23 20.94
C CYS A 121 -9.45 -2.60 20.48
N ARG A 122 -9.94 -2.95 19.28
CA ARG A 122 -11.18 -2.40 18.67
C ARG A 122 -11.15 -0.90 18.34
N GLU A 123 -10.06 -0.20 18.60
CA GLU A 123 -9.86 1.18 18.17
C GLU A 123 -9.66 1.28 16.64
N PRO A 124 -10.06 2.40 16.01
CA PRO A 124 -9.75 2.67 14.60
C PRO A 124 -8.25 2.59 14.32
N MET A 125 -7.87 1.93 13.23
CA MET A 125 -6.48 1.87 12.81
C MET A 125 -6.05 3.16 12.11
N SER A 126 -4.75 3.46 12.16
CA SER A 126 -4.16 4.58 11.43
C SER A 126 -3.87 4.20 9.99
N PHE A 127 -4.18 5.11 9.07
CA PHE A 127 -3.84 4.97 7.66
C PHE A 127 -2.32 4.96 7.44
N VAL A 128 -1.86 4.13 6.50
CA VAL A 128 -0.45 3.96 6.16
C VAL A 128 -0.19 4.28 4.70
N VAL A 129 -0.94 3.65 3.80
CA VAL A 129 -0.69 3.70 2.35
C VAL A 129 -1.98 3.51 1.57
N GLN A 130 -2.09 4.22 0.45
CA GLN A 130 -3.06 3.93 -0.61
C GLN A 130 -2.26 3.61 -1.87
N LEU A 131 -2.67 2.56 -2.59
CA LEU A 131 -2.05 2.11 -3.83
C LEU A 131 -3.07 2.20 -4.96
N GLU A 132 -2.64 2.77 -6.10
CA GLU A 132 -3.41 2.77 -7.34
C GLU A 132 -2.83 1.75 -8.33
N GLU A 133 -3.70 1.27 -9.23
CA GLU A 133 -3.30 0.35 -10.29
C GLU A 133 -2.31 1.04 -11.24
N GLY A 134 -1.23 0.34 -11.57
CA GLY A 134 -0.21 0.83 -12.49
C GLY A 134 -0.67 0.88 -13.94
N HIS A 135 0.04 1.64 -14.78
CA HIS A 135 -0.36 1.88 -16.18
C HIS A 135 -0.12 0.68 -17.10
N ASN A 136 0.81 -0.21 -16.74
CA ASN A 136 1.14 -1.38 -17.55
C ASN A 136 0.38 -2.60 -17.02
N HIS A 137 -0.67 -3.01 -17.71
CA HIS A 137 -1.46 -4.19 -17.37
C HIS A 137 -0.68 -5.51 -17.25
N GLN A 138 0.54 -5.61 -17.80
CA GLN A 138 1.39 -6.81 -17.69
C GLN A 138 2.12 -6.87 -16.34
N THR A 139 2.35 -5.72 -15.70
CA THR A 139 3.15 -5.62 -14.47
C THR A 139 2.49 -4.88 -13.33
N ALA A 140 1.34 -4.25 -13.58
CA ALA A 140 0.54 -3.63 -12.55
C ALA A 140 -0.10 -4.69 -11.65
N ALA A 141 -0.20 -4.37 -10.37
CA ALA A 141 -1.12 -5.08 -9.50
C ALA A 141 -2.55 -4.74 -9.95
N ASN A 142 -3.32 -5.76 -10.35
CA ASN A 142 -4.68 -5.60 -10.83
C ASN A 142 -5.60 -5.27 -9.64
N PHE A 143 -6.16 -4.06 -9.63
CA PHE A 143 -7.08 -3.60 -8.59
C PHE A 143 -8.53 -3.49 -9.09
N GLY A 144 -8.83 -4.09 -10.24
CA GLY A 144 -10.18 -4.26 -10.75
C GLY A 144 -10.75 -2.99 -11.39
N ASP A 145 -10.14 -2.56 -12.50
CA ASP A 145 -10.62 -1.47 -13.38
C ASP A 145 -10.67 -0.08 -12.70
N GLY A 146 -9.58 0.29 -12.01
CA GLY A 146 -9.45 1.59 -11.35
C GLY A 146 -9.76 1.59 -9.85
N GLY A 147 -9.78 0.41 -9.24
CA GLY A 147 -9.85 0.28 -7.79
C GLY A 147 -8.61 0.84 -7.08
N CYS A 148 -8.77 1.06 -5.78
CA CYS A 148 -7.71 1.52 -4.89
C CYS A 148 -7.63 0.59 -3.68
N ASP A 149 -6.41 0.35 -3.25
CA ASP A 149 -6.12 -0.51 -2.11
C ASP A 149 -5.54 0.31 -0.96
N TYR A 150 -5.97 0.02 0.27
CA TYR A 150 -5.68 0.84 1.46
C TYR A 150 -5.10 0.00 2.59
N GLY A 151 -3.91 0.37 3.06
CA GLY A 151 -3.20 -0.25 4.17
C GLY A 151 -3.33 0.54 5.46
N PHE A 152 -3.60 -0.15 6.55
CA PHE A 152 -3.78 0.41 7.89
C PHE A 152 -2.96 -0.33 8.93
N ARG A 153 -2.60 0.36 10.01
CA ARG A 153 -1.97 -0.25 11.19
C ARG A 153 -2.54 0.26 12.50
N CYS A 154 -2.58 -0.63 13.49
CA CYS A 154 -2.73 -0.28 14.89
C CYS A 154 -1.36 -0.26 15.56
N THR A 155 -0.89 0.92 15.94
CA THR A 155 0.45 1.11 16.52
C THR A 155 0.62 0.37 17.85
N SER A 156 -0.38 0.40 18.73
CA SER A 156 -0.30 -0.23 20.05
C SER A 156 -0.32 -1.77 19.99
N CYS A 157 -1.16 -2.34 19.12
CA CYS A 157 -1.31 -3.80 19.00
C CYS A 157 -0.41 -4.45 17.94
N ARG A 158 0.32 -3.66 17.15
CA ARG A 158 1.13 -4.11 15.99
C ARG A 158 0.33 -5.01 15.04
N ARG A 159 -0.92 -4.63 14.77
CA ARG A 159 -1.79 -5.29 13.78
C ARG A 159 -1.91 -4.42 12.56
N ALA A 160 -2.09 -5.05 11.41
CA ALA A 160 -2.40 -4.37 10.17
C ALA A 160 -3.66 -4.94 9.53
N ALA A 161 -4.25 -4.13 8.66
CA ALA A 161 -5.40 -4.46 7.86
C ALA A 161 -5.17 -3.89 6.45
N PHE A 162 -5.75 -4.54 5.45
CA PHE A 162 -5.64 -4.14 4.06
C PHE A 162 -6.95 -4.45 3.35
N LEU A 163 -7.49 -3.50 2.60
CA LEU A 163 -8.76 -3.64 1.90
C LEU A 163 -8.72 -2.94 0.55
N ARG A 164 -9.60 -3.38 -0.36
CA ARG A 164 -9.82 -2.78 -1.68
C ARG A 164 -11.16 -2.08 -1.76
N GLN A 165 -11.22 -0.96 -2.45
CA GLN A 165 -12.45 -0.40 -3.00
C GLN A 165 -12.40 -0.33 -4.52
N ARG A 166 -13.56 -0.49 -5.18
CA ARG A 166 -13.77 -0.38 -6.62
C ARG A 166 -15.17 0.14 -6.93
#